data_AF-A0A6M1YDA8-F1
#
_entry.id   AF-A0A6M1YDA8-F1
#
_cell.length_a   1.000
_cell.length_b   1.000
_cell.length_c   1.000
_cell.angle_alpha   90.00
_cell.angle_beta   90.00
_cell.angle_gamma   90.00
#
_symmetry.space_group_name_H-M   'P 1'
#
loop_
_entity.id
_entity.type
_entity.pdbx_description
1 polymer ?
#
loop_
_entity_poly.entity_id
_entity_poly.type
_entity_poly.pdbx_seq_one_letter_code
_entity_poly.pdbx_strand_id
1 'polypeptide(L)'
;MKKYLTQSRWSPYVVGALIGILSWMIFYFMSEKIGTTMTIQKIMGMIIGSFSKTHILNSKYYMQYFEEGIVKWQMAFVISIFLGSYVASKLSKERRVEHVPEIWKKNFGPQRWKRYLGAFIGGNLLIFGARFADGCTSGHAITGGLQLAVSGWLFIMFLFIFGIATSLLIYKKS
;
A
#
# COMPACT_ATOMS: atom_id res chain seq x y z
N MET A 1 26.35 11.35 10.04
CA MET A 1 25.18 11.43 9.13
C MET A 1 25.21 10.41 7.98
N LYS A 2 26.24 10.37 7.11
CA LYS A 2 26.31 9.43 5.96
C LYS A 2 26.10 7.95 6.33
N LYS A 3 26.62 7.50 7.48
CA LYS A 3 26.51 6.10 7.95
C LYS A 3 25.06 5.64 8.19
N TYR A 4 24.15 6.54 8.59
CA TYR A 4 22.74 6.19 8.82
C TYR A 4 21.97 6.08 7.50
N LEU A 5 22.21 6.99 6.54
CA LEU A 5 21.53 6.99 5.24
C LEU A 5 21.88 5.78 4.35
N THR A 6 23.02 5.13 4.59
CA THR A 6 23.46 3.95 3.86
C THR A 6 23.13 2.63 4.55
N GLN A 7 22.50 2.67 5.74
CA GLN A 7 22.09 1.45 6.44
C GLN A 7 20.84 0.85 5.82
N SER A 8 20.89 -0.46 5.57
CA SER A 8 19.78 -1.29 5.11
C SER A 8 18.55 -1.22 6.03
N ARG A 9 18.78 -1.14 7.35
CA ARG A 9 17.71 -1.16 8.35
C ARG A 9 17.95 -0.07 9.38
N TRP A 10 16.93 0.75 9.59
CA TRP A 10 16.91 1.77 10.63
C TRP A 10 16.18 1.24 11.86
N SER A 11 16.42 1.88 13.01
CA SER A 11 15.68 1.56 14.24
C SER A 11 14.18 1.80 14.01
N PRO A 12 13.31 0.84 14.37
CA PRO A 12 11.87 0.96 14.16
C PRO A 12 11.27 2.17 14.89
N TYR A 13 11.82 2.56 16.04
CA TYR A 13 11.41 3.74 16.79
C TYR A 13 11.68 5.03 16.02
N VAL A 14 12.85 5.14 15.39
CA VAL A 14 13.24 6.31 14.59
C VAL A 14 12.36 6.42 13.35
N VAL A 15 12.12 5.31 12.66
CA VAL A 15 11.24 5.27 11.49
C VAL A 15 9.80 5.64 11.88
N GLY A 16 9.30 5.10 12.99
CA GLY A 16 7.98 5.44 13.52
C GLY A 16 7.83 6.92 13.83
N ALA A 17 8.81 7.52 14.52
CA ALA A 17 8.81 8.95 14.80
C ALA A 17 8.81 9.80 13.52
N LEU A 18 9.62 9.45 12.51
CA LEU A 18 9.67 10.14 11.22
C LEU A 18 8.35 10.04 10.45
N ILE A 19 7.70 8.86 10.45
CA ILE A 19 6.38 8.68 9.81
C ILE A 19 5.30 9.51 10.53
N GLY A 20 5.37 9.59 11.86
CA GLY A 20 4.48 10.43 12.66
C GLY A 20 4.64 11.91 12.33
N ILE A 21 5.88 12.42 12.29
CA ILE A 21 6.18 13.81 11.88
C ILE A 21 5.69 14.07 10.46
N LEU A 22 5.95 13.15 9.53
CA LEU A 22 5.48 13.27 8.15
C LEU A 22 3.95 13.34 8.09
N SER A 23 3.26 12.55 8.90
CA SER A 23 1.80 12.55 8.99
C SER A 23 1.28 13.90 9.48
N TRP A 24 1.89 14.49 10.52
CA TRP A 24 1.54 15.84 10.98
C TRP A 24 1.78 16.89 9.92
N MET A 25 2.90 16.84 9.20
CA MET A 25 3.18 17.76 8.11
C MET A 25 2.14 17.65 6.99
N ILE A 26 1.78 16.43 6.58
CA ILE A 26 0.77 16.22 5.53
C ILE A 26 -0.60 16.75 5.98
N PHE A 27 -0.99 16.49 7.23
CA PHE A 27 -2.23 17.05 7.77
C PHE A 27 -2.22 18.57 7.81
N TYR A 28 -1.10 19.18 8.24
CA TYR A 28 -0.98 20.62 8.32
C TYR A 28 -1.03 21.29 6.94
N PHE A 29 -0.31 20.76 5.94
CA PHE A 29 -0.20 21.39 4.63
C PHE A 29 -1.35 21.04 3.68
N MET A 30 -1.91 19.84 3.77
CA MET A 30 -2.89 19.34 2.79
C MET A 30 -4.25 18.99 3.38
N SER A 31 -4.41 19.00 4.71
CA SER A 31 -5.67 18.61 5.38
C SER A 31 -6.22 17.25 4.93
N GLU A 32 -5.34 16.38 4.42
CA GLU A 32 -5.70 15.13 3.75
C GLU A 32 -4.98 13.95 4.41
N LYS A 33 -5.60 12.77 4.36
CA LYS A 33 -5.07 11.55 4.98
C LYS A 33 -4.00 10.91 4.08
N ILE A 34 -3.06 10.17 4.68
CA ILE A 34 -2.12 9.35 3.92
C ILE A 34 -2.88 8.15 3.33
N GLY A 35 -3.17 8.18 2.03
CA GLY A 35 -3.90 7.12 1.36
C GLY A 35 -3.39 6.87 -0.06
N THR A 36 -3.12 5.61 -0.39
CA THR A 36 -2.63 5.21 -1.73
C THR A 36 -3.72 4.60 -2.60
N THR A 37 -4.79 4.10 -2.01
CA THR A 37 -5.82 3.32 -2.74
C THR A 37 -6.72 4.19 -3.61
N MET A 38 -6.95 5.46 -3.25
CA MET A 38 -7.68 6.40 -4.10
C MET A 38 -6.97 6.64 -5.44
N THR A 39 -5.63 6.67 -5.44
CA THR A 39 -4.83 6.83 -6.66
C THR A 39 -5.05 5.68 -7.64
N ILE A 40 -5.06 4.44 -7.15
CA ILE A 40 -5.32 3.25 -7.97
C ILE A 40 -6.71 3.33 -8.61
N GLN A 41 -7.70 3.79 -7.85
CA GLN A 41 -9.08 3.90 -8.33
C GLN A 41 -9.27 5.01 -9.34
N LYS A 42 -8.60 6.15 -9.18
CA LYS A 42 -8.61 7.23 -10.17
C LYS A 42 -7.96 6.79 -11.47
N ILE A 43 -6.85 6.04 -11.42
CA ILE A 43 -6.22 5.48 -12.63
C ILE A 43 -7.15 4.48 -13.31
N MET A 44 -7.76 3.56 -12.56
CA MET A 44 -8.72 2.61 -13.13
C MET A 44 -9.94 3.30 -13.71
N GLY A 45 -10.48 4.31 -13.01
CA GLY A 45 -11.53 5.17 -13.51
C GLY A 45 -11.13 5.83 -14.82
N MET A 46 -9.94 6.44 -14.90
CA MET A 46 -9.45 7.08 -16.13
C MET A 46 -9.37 6.10 -17.29
N ILE A 47 -8.81 4.90 -17.06
CA ILE A 47 -8.71 3.85 -18.08
C ILE A 47 -10.11 3.47 -18.57
N ILE A 48 -11.03 3.15 -17.65
CA ILE A 48 -12.41 2.79 -18.00
C ILE A 48 -13.11 3.96 -18.72
N GLY A 49 -12.80 5.21 -18.36
CA GLY A 49 -13.35 6.43 -18.96
C GLY A 49 -12.86 6.70 -20.37
N SER A 50 -11.65 6.25 -20.69
CA SER A 50 -11.15 6.29 -22.07
C SER A 50 -11.87 5.31 -22.98
N PHE A 51 -12.39 4.19 -22.46
CA PHE A 51 -13.11 3.19 -23.26
C PHE A 51 -14.64 3.33 -23.22
N SER A 52 -15.23 3.80 -22.11
CA SER A 52 -16.68 3.95 -21.96
C SER A 52 -17.04 5.11 -21.03
N LYS A 53 -17.15 6.32 -21.62
CA LYS A 53 -17.63 7.52 -20.90
C LYS A 53 -19.03 7.33 -20.33
N THR A 54 -19.90 6.61 -21.05
CA THR A 54 -21.31 6.37 -20.69
C THR A 54 -21.45 5.51 -19.43
N HIS A 55 -20.54 4.56 -19.18
CA HIS A 55 -20.58 3.71 -17.99
C HIS A 55 -20.15 4.46 -16.71
N ILE A 56 -19.22 5.41 -16.85
CA ILE A 56 -18.75 6.23 -15.71
C ILE A 56 -19.76 7.31 -15.34
N LEU A 57 -20.37 7.98 -16.32
CA LEU A 57 -21.39 9.00 -16.06
C LEU A 57 -22.66 8.43 -15.42
N ASN A 58 -23.01 7.18 -15.71
CA ASN A 58 -24.17 6.50 -15.13
C ASN A 58 -23.90 5.84 -13.78
N SER A 59 -22.64 5.78 -13.31
CA SER A 59 -22.28 5.16 -12.05
C SER A 59 -21.84 6.20 -11.02
N LYS A 60 -22.66 6.40 -9.99
CA LYS A 60 -22.32 7.24 -8.82
C LYS A 60 -20.96 6.88 -8.21
N TYR A 61 -20.59 5.60 -8.26
CA TYR A 61 -19.32 5.10 -7.73
C TYR A 61 -18.09 5.69 -8.42
N TYR A 62 -18.14 5.90 -9.75
CA TYR A 62 -16.99 6.42 -10.48
C TYR A 62 -16.98 7.95 -10.51
N MET A 63 -18.16 8.59 -10.62
CA MET A 63 -18.28 10.06 -10.65
C MET A 63 -17.67 10.75 -9.43
N GLN A 64 -17.86 10.21 -8.22
CA GLN A 64 -17.25 10.77 -6.99
C GLN A 64 -15.71 10.87 -7.05
N TYR A 65 -15.03 10.03 -7.84
CA TYR A 65 -13.57 10.06 -7.96
C TYR A 65 -13.06 11.08 -8.99
N PHE A 66 -13.92 11.50 -9.92
CA PHE A 66 -13.61 12.46 -10.98
C PHE A 66 -14.02 13.90 -10.62
N GLU A 67 -15.09 14.09 -9.83
CA GLU A 67 -15.53 15.41 -9.36
C GLU A 67 -14.46 16.12 -8.52
N GLU A 68 -13.65 15.37 -7.77
CA GLU A 68 -12.60 15.92 -6.92
C GLU A 68 -11.26 16.18 -7.64
N GLY A 69 -11.25 16.19 -8.99
CA GLY A 69 -10.06 16.44 -9.81
C GLY A 69 -9.20 15.22 -10.11
N ILE A 70 -8.61 15.22 -11.30
CA ILE A 70 -7.88 14.08 -11.90
C ILE A 70 -6.56 13.79 -11.15
N VAL A 71 -5.89 14.85 -10.68
CA VAL A 71 -4.59 14.76 -9.99
C VAL A 71 -4.75 15.27 -8.57
N LYS A 72 -5.02 14.33 -7.66
CA LYS A 72 -5.10 14.59 -6.23
C LYS A 72 -3.70 14.46 -5.60
N TRP A 73 -3.43 15.12 -4.47
CA TRP A 73 -2.13 15.06 -3.78
C TRP A 73 -1.62 13.62 -3.56
N GLN A 74 -2.55 12.68 -3.37
CA GLN A 74 -2.29 11.25 -3.24
C GLN A 74 -1.51 10.65 -4.44
N MET A 75 -1.63 11.19 -5.65
CA MET A 75 -0.80 10.79 -6.80
C MET A 75 0.65 11.23 -6.63
N ALA A 76 0.87 12.49 -6.27
CA ALA A 76 2.21 13.01 -5.98
C ALA A 76 2.86 12.22 -4.84
N PHE A 77 2.08 11.83 -3.83
CA PHE A 77 2.55 11.00 -2.73
C PHE A 77 2.99 9.60 -3.18
N VAL A 78 2.21 8.91 -4.02
CA VAL A 78 2.58 7.59 -4.57
C VAL A 78 3.86 7.68 -5.41
N ILE A 79 3.99 8.71 -6.25
CA ILE A 79 5.20 8.96 -7.04
C ILE A 79 6.40 9.23 -6.13
N SER A 80 6.20 10.00 -5.05
CA SER A 80 7.24 10.31 -4.08
C SER A 80 7.71 9.06 -3.32
N ILE A 81 6.80 8.14 -2.97
CA ILE A 81 7.18 6.84 -2.37
C ILE A 81 8.05 6.04 -3.35
N PHE A 82 7.64 5.98 -4.62
CA PHE A 82 8.41 5.27 -5.64
C PHE A 82 9.82 5.86 -5.79
N LEU A 83 9.93 7.17 -6.01
CA LEU A 83 11.22 7.85 -6.15
C LEU A 83 12.07 7.76 -4.87
N GLY A 84 11.46 7.94 -3.70
CA GLY A 84 12.13 7.83 -2.41
C GLY A 84 12.68 6.42 -2.17
N SER A 85 11.89 5.38 -2.46
CA SER A 85 12.34 3.99 -2.34
C SER A 85 13.47 3.65 -3.32
N TYR A 86 13.44 4.20 -4.54
CA TYR A 86 14.50 4.03 -5.52
C TYR A 86 15.82 4.67 -5.07
N VAL A 87 15.77 5.91 -4.57
CA VAL A 87 16.94 6.61 -4.01
C VAL A 87 17.48 5.85 -2.79
N ALA A 88 16.60 5.42 -1.88
CA ALA A 88 16.98 4.64 -0.70
C ALA A 88 17.65 3.31 -1.06
N SER A 89 17.13 2.59 -2.06
CA SER A 89 17.73 1.34 -2.56
C SER A 89 19.13 1.58 -3.13
N LYS A 90 19.33 2.67 -3.89
CA LYS A 90 20.65 3.03 -4.45
C LYS A 90 21.66 3.42 -3.36
N LEU A 91 21.23 4.18 -2.36
CA LEU A 91 22.08 4.60 -1.24
C LEU A 91 22.48 3.43 -0.33
N SER A 92 21.56 2.51 -0.07
CA SER A 92 21.78 1.36 0.80
C SER A 92 22.56 0.22 0.12
N LYS A 93 22.76 0.29 -1.21
CA LYS A 93 23.36 -0.76 -2.06
C LYS A 93 22.70 -2.15 -1.93
N GLU A 94 21.55 -2.24 -1.28
CA GLU A 94 20.77 -3.47 -1.18
C GLU A 94 19.87 -3.62 -2.39
N ARG A 95 20.45 -4.15 -3.47
CA ARG A 95 19.68 -4.59 -4.63
C ARG A 95 19.54 -6.11 -4.58
N ARG A 96 18.47 -6.58 -3.93
CA ARG A 96 18.10 -8.01 -3.92
C ARG A 96 16.99 -8.24 -4.93
N VAL A 97 17.35 -8.63 -6.16
CA VAL A 97 16.37 -9.07 -7.15
C VAL A 97 16.09 -10.55 -6.89
N GLU A 98 15.06 -10.82 -6.08
CA GLU A 98 14.65 -12.18 -5.75
C GLU A 98 13.32 -12.49 -6.44
N HIS A 99 13.35 -13.36 -7.45
CA HIS A 99 12.14 -13.74 -8.20
C HIS A 99 11.25 -14.73 -7.46
N VAL A 100 11.84 -15.62 -6.65
CA VAL A 100 11.12 -16.62 -5.85
C VAL A 100 11.76 -16.66 -4.47
N PRO A 101 11.07 -16.14 -3.44
CA PRO A 101 11.55 -16.20 -2.06
C PRO A 101 11.81 -17.62 -1.59
N GLU A 102 12.83 -17.85 -0.76
CA GLU A 102 13.14 -19.18 -0.20
C GLU A 102 11.93 -19.82 0.50
N ILE A 103 11.16 -19.03 1.25
CA ILE A 103 9.93 -19.47 1.93
C ILE A 103 8.89 -19.97 0.91
N TRP A 104 8.74 -19.29 -0.23
CA TRP A 104 7.87 -19.73 -1.31
C TRP A 104 8.40 -21.00 -1.96
N LYS A 105 9.71 -21.07 -2.21
CA LYS A 105 10.37 -22.24 -2.81
C LYS A 105 10.16 -23.50 -1.97
N LYS A 106 10.24 -23.38 -0.64
CA LYS A 106 10.03 -24.49 0.32
C LYS A 106 8.59 -25.02 0.32
N ASN A 107 7.60 -24.14 0.11
CA ASN A 107 6.18 -24.50 0.18
C ASN A 107 5.56 -24.88 -1.18
N PHE A 108 5.90 -24.14 -2.25
CA PHE A 108 5.24 -24.22 -3.57
C PHE A 108 6.20 -24.57 -4.72
N GLY A 109 7.50 -24.71 -4.43
CA GLY A 109 8.54 -25.02 -5.41
C GLY A 109 9.20 -23.80 -6.07
N PRO A 110 10.26 -24.00 -6.87
CA PRO A 110 11.08 -22.93 -7.44
C PRO A 110 10.48 -22.23 -8.67
N GLN A 111 9.27 -22.62 -9.08
CA GLN A 111 8.69 -22.21 -10.35
C GLN A 111 8.22 -20.75 -10.30
N ARG A 112 8.85 -19.89 -11.12
CA ARG A 112 8.58 -18.44 -11.17
C ARG A 112 7.12 -18.11 -11.51
N TRP A 113 6.54 -18.82 -12.48
CA TRP A 113 5.16 -18.57 -12.91
C TRP A 113 4.15 -18.81 -11.78
N LYS A 114 4.35 -19.84 -10.94
CA LYS A 114 3.51 -20.09 -9.76
C LYS A 114 3.58 -18.95 -8.75
N ARG A 115 4.78 -18.41 -8.52
CA ARG A 115 4.99 -17.26 -7.62
C ARG A 115 4.28 -16.01 -8.13
N TYR A 116 4.40 -15.71 -9.41
CA TYR A 116 3.74 -14.55 -10.01
C TYR A 116 2.22 -14.71 -10.05
N LEU A 117 1.71 -15.90 -10.36
CA LEU A 117 0.27 -16.17 -10.31
C LEU A 117 -0.27 -15.99 -8.88
N GLY A 118 0.44 -16.53 -7.88
CA GLY A 118 0.08 -16.31 -6.47
C GLY A 118 0.17 -14.85 -6.03
N ALA A 119 1.18 -14.11 -6.50
CA ALA A 119 1.29 -12.66 -6.24
C ALA A 119 0.12 -11.89 -6.86
N PHE A 120 -0.26 -12.24 -8.09
CA PHE A 120 -1.35 -11.61 -8.80
C PHE A 120 -2.70 -11.87 -8.11
N ILE A 121 -3.01 -13.12 -7.80
CA ILE A 121 -4.25 -13.49 -7.09
C ILE A 121 -4.30 -12.81 -5.71
N GLY A 122 -3.20 -12.88 -4.95
CA GLY A 122 -3.10 -12.23 -3.64
C GLY A 122 -3.25 -10.72 -3.71
N GLY A 123 -2.67 -10.07 -4.73
CA GLY A 123 -2.82 -8.64 -4.97
C GLY A 123 -4.26 -8.23 -5.29
N ASN A 124 -4.97 -9.02 -6.10
CA ASN A 124 -6.39 -8.78 -6.40
C ASN A 124 -7.26 -8.91 -5.14
N LEU A 125 -7.05 -9.95 -4.33
CA LEU A 125 -7.75 -10.12 -3.06
C LEU A 125 -7.46 -8.98 -2.08
N LEU A 126 -6.21 -8.51 -2.02
CA LEU A 126 -5.83 -7.38 -1.18
C LEU A 126 -6.52 -6.08 -1.61
N ILE A 127 -6.56 -5.78 -2.91
CA ILE A 127 -7.26 -4.58 -3.43
C ILE A 127 -8.76 -4.70 -3.20
N PHE A 128 -9.35 -5.86 -3.43
CA PHE A 128 -10.76 -6.13 -3.18
C PHE A 128 -11.12 -5.93 -1.70
N GLY A 129 -10.34 -6.53 -0.79
CA GLY A 129 -10.53 -6.35 0.66
C GLY A 129 -10.34 -4.90 1.11
N ALA A 130 -9.33 -4.21 0.57
CA ALA A 130 -9.10 -2.79 0.86
C ALA A 130 -10.24 -1.88 0.37
N ARG A 131 -11.02 -2.32 -0.63
CA ARG A 131 -12.23 -1.62 -1.05
C ARG A 131 -13.43 -1.97 -0.19
N PHE A 132 -13.59 -3.24 0.15
CA PHE A 132 -14.67 -3.67 1.03
C PHE A 132 -14.57 -3.01 2.42
N ALA A 133 -13.35 -2.83 2.93
CA ALA A 133 -13.08 -2.12 4.18
C ALA A 133 -13.00 -0.59 4.06
N ASP A 134 -13.23 -0.04 2.85
CA ASP A 134 -13.04 1.38 2.51
C ASP A 134 -11.70 1.97 3.02
N GLY A 135 -10.64 1.16 2.99
CA GLY A 135 -9.45 1.41 3.79
C GLY A 135 -8.22 0.64 3.34
N CYS A 136 -7.06 1.26 3.50
CA CYS A 136 -5.77 0.59 3.38
C CYS A 136 -4.96 0.78 4.65
N THR A 137 -3.84 0.07 4.75
CA THR A 137 -2.95 0.16 5.91
C THR A 137 -2.48 1.60 6.16
N SER A 138 -2.13 2.38 5.14
CA SER A 138 -1.73 3.78 5.34
C SER A 138 -2.88 4.68 5.82
N GLY A 139 -4.10 4.47 5.32
CA GLY A 139 -5.26 5.28 5.68
C GLY A 139 -5.92 4.88 7.00
N HIS A 140 -6.26 3.60 7.16
CA HIS A 140 -6.99 3.11 8.33
C HIS A 140 -6.06 2.76 9.49
N ALA A 141 -4.89 2.15 9.24
CA ALA A 141 -3.99 1.79 10.33
C ALA A 141 -3.13 2.97 10.78
N ILE A 142 -2.35 3.59 9.88
CA ILE A 142 -1.43 4.68 10.27
C ILE A 142 -2.23 5.94 10.62
N THR A 143 -3.02 6.45 9.67
CA THR A 143 -3.75 7.70 9.87
C THR A 143 -4.89 7.54 10.89
N GLY A 144 -5.68 6.47 10.82
CA GLY A 144 -6.73 6.17 11.80
C GLY A 144 -6.20 5.89 13.20
N GLY A 145 -5.04 5.22 13.33
CA GLY A 145 -4.37 5.01 14.62
C GLY A 145 -3.91 6.32 15.27
N LEU A 146 -3.34 7.24 14.48
CA LEU A 146 -2.96 8.59 14.96
C LEU A 146 -4.16 9.42 15.43
N GLN A 147 -5.31 9.25 14.79
CA GLN A 147 -6.56 9.91 15.15
C GLN A 147 -7.30 9.21 16.31
N LEU A 148 -6.75 8.12 16.84
CA LEU A 148 -7.41 7.24 17.81
C LEU A 148 -8.81 6.77 17.36
N ALA A 149 -9.01 6.65 16.04
CA ALA A 149 -10.27 6.23 15.47
C ALA A 149 -10.52 4.75 15.79
N VAL A 150 -11.67 4.45 16.38
CA VAL A 150 -12.07 3.06 16.73
C VAL A 150 -12.03 2.14 15.52
N SER A 151 -12.44 2.64 14.35
CA SER A 151 -12.37 1.89 13.09
C SER A 151 -10.94 1.52 12.66
N GLY A 152 -9.95 2.37 12.95
CA GLY A 152 -8.54 2.09 12.67
C GLY A 152 -7.98 0.98 13.55
N TRP A 153 -8.32 1.01 14.84
CA TRP A 153 -7.92 -0.05 15.78
C TRP A 153 -8.56 -1.40 15.43
N LEU A 154 -9.85 -1.41 15.11
CA LEU A 154 -10.54 -2.62 14.63
C LEU A 154 -9.89 -3.15 13.35
N PHE A 155 -9.61 -2.28 12.39
CA PHE A 155 -8.94 -2.66 11.15
C PHE A 155 -7.58 -3.32 11.41
N ILE A 156 -6.75 -2.73 12.30
CA ILE A 156 -5.44 -3.29 12.66
C ILE A 156 -5.59 -4.68 13.28
N MET A 157 -6.50 -4.85 14.24
CA MET A 157 -6.71 -6.13 14.92
C MET A 157 -7.08 -7.23 13.93
N PHE A 158 -8.08 -7.00 13.08
CA PHE A 158 -8.49 -7.98 12.07
C PHE A 158 -7.41 -8.24 11.02
N LEU A 159 -6.69 -7.21 10.59
CA LEU A 159 -5.58 -7.35 9.65
C LEU A 159 -4.50 -8.30 10.19
N PHE A 160 -4.12 -8.15 11.46
CA PHE A 160 -3.13 -9.04 12.09
C PHE A 160 -3.69 -10.44 12.35
N ILE A 161 -4.91 -10.57 12.89
CA ILE A 161 -5.52 -11.88 13.19
C ILE A 161 -5.62 -12.71 11.91
N PHE A 162 -6.26 -12.18 10.87
CA PHE A 162 -6.43 -12.90 9.62
C PHE A 162 -5.12 -13.03 8.84
N GLY A 163 -4.26 -12.01 8.85
CA GLY A 163 -2.95 -12.07 8.19
C GLY A 163 -2.06 -13.18 8.76
N ILE A 164 -2.00 -13.30 10.09
CA ILE A 164 -1.25 -14.37 10.77
C ILE A 164 -1.91 -15.72 10.49
N ALA A 165 -3.23 -15.84 10.66
CA ALA A 165 -3.95 -17.09 10.40
C ALA A 165 -3.74 -17.59 8.95
N THR A 166 -3.91 -16.72 7.96
CA THR A 166 -3.69 -17.04 6.55
C THR A 166 -2.23 -17.40 6.28
N SER A 167 -1.26 -16.72 6.90
CA SER A 167 0.16 -17.05 6.77
C SER A 167 0.45 -18.48 7.25
N LEU A 168 -0.07 -18.86 8.43
CA LEU A 168 0.10 -20.19 9.00
C LEU A 168 -0.60 -21.28 8.16
N LEU A 169 -1.76 -20.97 7.57
CA LEU A 169 -2.50 -21.90 6.72
C LEU A 169 -1.80 -22.15 5.38
N ILE A 170 -1.24 -21.11 4.77
CA ILE A 170 -0.61 -21.16 3.44
C ILE A 170 0.84 -21.68 3.52
N TYR A 171 1.62 -21.26 4.51
CA TYR A 171 3.05 -21.57 4.62
C TYR A 171 3.34 -22.60 5.72
N LYS A 172 2.74 -23.79 5.61
CA LYS A 172 2.86 -24.86 6.62
C LYS A 172 4.28 -25.44 6.76
N LYS A 173 5.09 -25.38 5.69
CA LYS A 173 6.45 -25.96 5.68
C LYS A 173 7.52 -24.91 5.99
N SER A 174 7.23 -23.88 6.79
CA SER A 174 8.18 -22.80 7.10
C SER A 174 9.49 -23.33 7.67
#